data_AF-A0A6A5UG04-F1
#
_entry.id   AF-A0A6A5UG04-F1
#
_cell.length_a   1.000
_cell.length_b   1.000
_cell.length_c   1.000
_cell.angle_alpha   90.00
_cell.angle_beta   90.00
_cell.angle_gamma   90.00
#
_symmetry.space_group_name_H-M   'P 1'
#
loop_
_entity.id
_entity.type
_entity.pdbx_description
1 polymer ?
#
loop_
_entity_poly.entity_id
_entity_poly.type
_entity_poly.pdbx_seq_one_letter_code
_entity_poly.pdbx_strand_id
1 'polypeptide(L)'
;MDHHTRQQSECLLPDRKAGELAFRSRRHRWAFLFHIVLFLVNTGVTILFLARIYGQDTINTLSFTGQRLAVRPQRFMMTEDSPYAGPPSERVDEAWKKLLHHINIRVSHGEMQSTNQTSVPLADGNGFLAWMDVSHQLHCVKYLRQWIYRQHYHPDVGLDEEPHWLLHIDHCLDLIRQALMCRADTSIMTFNWVANRSEPMLKLDSPEHVCIDWEDLMRKVQDRRIDNAAMAQLVNPSLDSKFV
;
A
#
# COMPACT_ATOMS: atom_id res chain seq x y z
N MET A 1 -82.48 9.95 -87.50
CA MET A 1 -81.14 10.51 -87.26
C MET A 1 -81.24 11.30 -85.99
N ASP A 2 -80.70 10.79 -84.88
CA ASP A 2 -80.25 11.63 -83.78
C ASP A 2 -79.25 10.84 -82.92
N HIS A 3 -78.07 11.43 -82.77
CA HIS A 3 -76.91 10.88 -82.09
C HIS A 3 -76.97 11.21 -80.60
N HIS A 4 -76.99 10.20 -79.73
CA HIS A 4 -76.77 10.41 -78.30
C HIS A 4 -75.33 10.06 -77.90
N THR A 5 -74.63 11.08 -77.42
CA THR A 5 -73.24 11.13 -76.96
C THR A 5 -73.07 10.35 -75.65
N ARG A 6 -72.03 9.50 -75.56
CA ARG A 6 -71.67 8.74 -74.35
C ARG A 6 -70.55 9.46 -73.60
N GLN A 7 -70.84 9.94 -72.40
CA GLN A 7 -69.89 10.60 -71.50
C GLN A 7 -69.20 9.53 -70.64
N GLN A 8 -67.86 9.44 -70.69
CA GLN A 8 -67.06 8.62 -69.78
C GLN A 8 -66.82 9.39 -68.48
N SER A 9 -67.20 8.80 -67.34
CA SER A 9 -66.79 9.23 -66.01
C SER A 9 -65.64 8.36 -65.52
N GLU A 10 -64.44 8.94 -65.43
CA GLU A 10 -63.30 8.37 -64.72
C GLU A 10 -63.55 8.41 -63.21
N CYS A 11 -63.50 7.24 -62.58
CA CYS A 11 -63.61 7.08 -61.14
C CYS A 11 -62.21 7.11 -60.52
N LEU A 12 -61.81 8.24 -59.92
CA LEU A 12 -60.59 8.38 -59.12
C LEU A 12 -60.78 7.72 -57.75
N LEU A 13 -60.16 6.56 -57.52
CA LEU A 13 -60.03 5.97 -56.19
C LEU A 13 -58.76 6.49 -55.49
N PRO A 14 -58.80 6.89 -54.20
CA PRO A 14 -57.61 7.35 -53.49
C PRO A 14 -56.67 6.19 -53.14
N ASP A 15 -55.38 6.48 -53.23
CA ASP A 15 -54.24 5.57 -53.06
C ASP A 15 -54.07 5.05 -51.61
N ARG A 16 -54.89 4.07 -51.21
CA ARG A 16 -54.79 3.39 -49.90
C ARG A 16 -53.45 2.64 -49.73
N LYS A 17 -52.82 2.21 -50.82
CA LYS A 17 -51.57 1.43 -50.78
C LYS A 17 -50.37 2.30 -50.38
N ALA A 18 -50.31 3.55 -50.85
CA ALA A 18 -49.26 4.49 -50.44
C ALA A 18 -49.26 4.79 -48.92
N GLY A 19 -50.45 4.90 -48.31
CA GLY A 19 -50.60 5.13 -46.86
C GLY A 19 -50.11 3.96 -45.99
N GLU A 20 -50.41 2.72 -46.38
CA GLU A 20 -49.96 1.51 -45.68
C GLU A 20 -48.43 1.31 -45.76
N LEU A 21 -47.83 1.56 -46.93
CA LEU A 21 -46.38 1.50 -47.13
C LEU A 21 -45.64 2.56 -46.29
N ALA A 22 -46.16 3.78 -46.25
CA ALA A 22 -45.60 4.87 -45.45
C ALA A 22 -45.71 4.59 -43.93
N PHE A 23 -46.83 4.03 -43.48
CA PHE A 23 -47.05 3.64 -42.09
C PHE A 23 -46.12 2.50 -41.65
N ARG A 24 -45.97 1.47 -42.49
CA ARG A 24 -45.08 0.32 -42.25
C ARG A 24 -43.61 0.76 -42.21
N SER A 25 -43.18 1.63 -43.13
CA SER A 25 -41.85 2.26 -43.13
C SER A 25 -41.57 3.06 -41.85
N ARG A 26 -42.54 3.87 -41.38
CA ARG A 26 -42.43 4.61 -40.11
C ARG A 26 -42.25 3.66 -38.92
N ARG A 27 -43.05 2.59 -38.84
CA ARG A 27 -42.96 1.59 -37.77
C ARG A 27 -41.60 0.88 -37.74
N HIS A 28 -41.05 0.54 -38.90
CA HIS A 28 -39.70 -0.03 -39.01
C HIS A 28 -38.61 0.96 -38.58
N ARG A 29 -38.73 2.25 -38.90
CA ARG A 29 -37.80 3.31 -38.44
C ARG A 29 -37.86 3.48 -36.92
N TRP A 30 -39.05 3.48 -36.31
CA TRP A 30 -39.19 3.56 -34.86
C TRP A 30 -38.64 2.32 -34.15
N ALA A 31 -38.85 1.11 -34.70
CA ALA A 31 -38.26 -0.11 -34.17
C ALA A 31 -36.72 -0.08 -34.26
N PHE A 32 -36.16 0.38 -35.37
CA PHE A 32 -34.72 0.53 -35.55
C PHE A 32 -34.11 1.54 -34.57
N LEU A 33 -34.75 2.70 -34.40
CA LEU A 33 -34.35 3.71 -33.40
C LEU A 33 -34.43 3.15 -31.97
N PHE A 34 -35.48 2.40 -31.65
CA PHE A 34 -35.62 1.74 -30.35
C PHE A 34 -34.48 0.76 -30.07
N HIS A 35 -34.11 -0.08 -31.05
CA HIS A 35 -32.99 -1.00 -30.92
C HIS A 35 -31.64 -0.28 -30.79
N ILE A 36 -31.43 0.83 -31.50
CA ILE A 36 -30.23 1.68 -31.33
C ILE A 36 -30.15 2.23 -29.91
N VAL A 37 -31.25 2.81 -29.41
CA VAL A 37 -31.29 3.37 -28.05
C VAL A 37 -31.05 2.29 -27.01
N LEU A 38 -31.69 1.12 -27.15
CA LEU A 38 -31.50 -0.01 -26.26
C LEU A 38 -30.04 -0.51 -26.27
N PHE A 39 -29.40 -0.60 -27.44
CA PHE A 39 -28.00 -0.97 -27.57
C PHE A 39 -27.07 0.05 -26.90
N LEU A 40 -27.29 1.35 -27.11
CA LEU A 40 -26.50 2.42 -26.49
C LEU A 40 -26.63 2.43 -24.96
N VAL A 41 -27.85 2.25 -24.44
CA VAL A 41 -28.11 2.18 -23.00
C VAL A 41 -27.41 0.95 -22.39
N ASN A 42 -27.57 -0.23 -23.00
CA ASN A 42 -26.90 -1.43 -22.51
C ASN A 42 -25.38 -1.29 -22.56
N THR A 43 -24.82 -0.75 -23.64
CA THR A 43 -23.39 -0.49 -23.77
C THR A 43 -22.90 0.49 -22.70
N GLY A 44 -23.65 1.57 -22.45
CA GLY A 44 -23.33 2.54 -21.39
C GLY A 44 -23.38 1.94 -19.98
N VAL A 45 -24.39 1.12 -19.67
CA VAL A 45 -24.50 0.39 -18.40
C VAL A 45 -23.36 -0.60 -18.24
N THR A 46 -23.03 -1.37 -19.28
CA THR A 46 -21.89 -2.29 -19.27
C THR A 46 -20.57 -1.55 -19.09
N ILE A 47 -20.34 -0.44 -19.78
CA ILE A 47 -19.13 0.39 -19.59
C ILE A 47 -19.05 0.93 -18.16
N LEU A 48 -20.15 1.43 -17.58
CA LEU A 48 -20.17 1.90 -16.19
C LEU A 48 -19.92 0.77 -15.18
N PHE A 49 -20.48 -0.42 -15.44
CA PHE A 49 -20.28 -1.60 -14.61
C PHE A 49 -18.83 -2.11 -14.70
N LEU A 50 -18.28 -2.19 -15.91
CA LEU A 50 -16.87 -2.54 -16.13
C LEU A 50 -15.95 -1.47 -15.55
N ALA A 51 -16.25 -0.18 -15.70
CA ALA A 51 -15.47 0.90 -15.09
C ALA A 51 -15.53 0.86 -13.55
N ARG A 52 -16.61 0.38 -12.95
CA ARG A 52 -16.66 0.10 -11.51
C ARG A 52 -15.86 -1.14 -11.10
N ILE A 53 -15.95 -2.23 -11.87
CA ILE A 53 -15.23 -3.47 -11.59
C ILE A 53 -13.71 -3.30 -11.79
N TYR A 54 -13.31 -2.67 -12.90
CA TYR A 54 -11.92 -2.45 -13.28
C TYR A 54 -11.34 -1.14 -12.72
N GLY A 55 -12.17 -0.16 -12.35
CA GLY A 55 -11.73 1.07 -11.65
C GLY A 55 -11.62 0.90 -10.13
N GLN A 56 -12.03 -0.25 -9.60
CA GLN A 56 -11.49 -0.76 -8.34
C GLN A 56 -10.11 -1.33 -8.65
N ASP A 57 -9.11 -0.44 -8.74
CA ASP A 57 -7.71 -0.82 -8.75
C ASP A 57 -7.48 -1.78 -7.59
N THR A 58 -7.29 -3.05 -7.92
CA THR A 58 -6.92 -4.13 -7.00
C THR A 58 -5.42 -4.03 -6.72
N ILE A 59 -4.95 -2.84 -6.36
CA ILE A 59 -3.69 -2.64 -5.69
C ILE A 59 -4.02 -2.22 -4.26
N ASN A 60 -3.80 -3.17 -3.35
CA ASN A 60 -3.83 -3.03 -1.90
C ASN A 60 -3.39 -1.62 -1.46
N THR A 61 -4.35 -0.75 -1.12
CA THR A 61 -4.02 0.59 -0.63
C THR A 61 -3.43 0.46 0.77
N LEU A 62 -2.10 0.42 0.85
CA LEU A 62 -1.40 0.57 2.11
C LEU A 62 -1.66 1.98 2.62
N SER A 63 -2.23 2.07 3.82
CA SER A 63 -2.56 3.35 4.45
C SER A 63 -1.92 3.44 5.83
N PHE A 64 -1.49 4.66 6.18
CA PHE A 64 -1.06 5.01 7.51
C PHE A 64 -2.08 6.01 8.08
N THR A 65 -2.79 5.63 9.14
CA THR A 65 -3.79 6.51 9.78
C THR A 65 -4.83 7.07 8.80
N GLY A 66 -5.27 6.26 7.83
CA GLY A 66 -6.21 6.66 6.78
C GLY A 66 -5.60 7.44 5.61
N GLN A 67 -4.32 7.83 5.67
CA GLN A 67 -3.62 8.41 4.53
C GLN A 67 -3.07 7.32 3.62
N ARG A 68 -3.36 7.39 2.32
CA ARG A 68 -2.78 6.49 1.33
C ARG A 68 -1.28 6.73 1.22
N LEU A 69 -0.48 5.67 1.25
CA LEU A 69 0.96 5.74 1.03
C LEU A 69 1.27 5.55 -0.46
N ALA A 70 2.27 6.27 -0.97
CA ALA A 70 2.80 6.03 -2.29
C ALA A 70 3.54 4.68 -2.32
N VAL A 71 3.49 4.02 -3.48
CA VAL A 71 4.14 2.74 -3.74
C VAL A 71 4.96 2.92 -5.02
N ARG A 72 6.16 2.33 -5.06
CA ARG A 72 7.05 2.39 -6.21
C ARG A 72 7.73 1.05 -6.48
N PRO A 73 8.02 0.72 -7.76
CA PRO A 73 8.94 -0.35 -8.08
C PRO A 73 10.35 0.02 -7.61
N GLN A 74 11.07 -0.92 -7.00
CA GLN A 74 12.44 -0.72 -6.53
C GLN A 74 13.25 -2.01 -6.63
N ARG A 75 14.51 -1.90 -7.05
CA ARG A 75 15.51 -2.98 -6.89
C ARG A 75 16.33 -2.71 -5.65
N PHE A 76 16.64 -3.74 -4.87
CA PHE A 76 17.52 -3.57 -3.72
C PHE A 76 18.97 -3.37 -4.17
N MET A 77 19.68 -2.53 -3.42
CA MET A 77 21.10 -2.26 -3.65
C MET A 77 21.92 -3.49 -3.27
N MET A 78 23.06 -3.66 -3.93
CA MET A 78 24.07 -4.61 -3.50
C MET A 78 24.65 -4.20 -2.14
N THR A 79 25.14 -5.16 -1.37
CA THR A 79 25.63 -4.94 0.00
C THR A 79 26.76 -3.92 0.03
N GLU A 80 27.65 -3.95 -0.96
CA GLU A 80 28.82 -3.09 -1.10
C GLU A 80 28.43 -1.60 -1.26
N ASP A 81 27.27 -1.35 -1.87
CA ASP A 81 26.75 0.00 -2.12
C ASP A 81 25.88 0.52 -0.96
N SER A 82 25.48 -0.36 -0.03
CA SER A 82 24.56 -0.01 1.04
C SER A 82 25.23 0.87 2.11
N PRO A 83 24.62 2.01 2.48
CA PRO A 83 25.15 2.83 3.58
C PRO A 83 24.94 2.18 4.97
N TYR A 84 24.10 1.14 5.04
CA TYR A 84 23.73 0.46 6.28
C TYR A 84 24.56 -0.80 6.56
N ALA A 85 25.36 -1.25 5.58
CA ALA A 85 26.11 -2.50 5.63
C ALA A 85 27.60 -2.31 5.90
N GLY A 86 28.25 -3.36 6.39
CA GLY A 86 29.67 -3.41 6.69
C GLY A 86 30.02 -3.38 8.19
N PRO A 87 31.32 -3.43 8.51
CA PRO A 87 31.81 -3.39 9.89
C PRO A 87 31.42 -2.07 10.59
N PRO A 88 31.51 -2.02 11.94
CA PRO A 88 31.28 -0.81 12.71
C PRO A 88 32.11 0.36 12.19
N SER A 89 31.45 1.48 11.91
CA SER A 89 32.06 2.72 11.46
C SER A 89 31.07 3.87 11.65
N GLU A 90 31.59 5.09 11.82
CA GLU A 90 30.78 6.30 12.00
C GLU A 90 29.74 6.47 10.86
N ARG A 91 30.15 6.21 9.62
CA ARG A 91 29.26 6.26 8.44
C ARG A 91 28.04 5.36 8.60
N VAL A 92 28.25 4.11 9.02
CA VAL A 92 27.17 3.12 9.17
C VAL A 92 26.29 3.49 10.36
N ASP A 93 26.90 3.91 11.47
CA ASP A 93 26.17 4.26 12.69
C ASP A 93 25.28 5.50 12.48
N GLU A 94 25.78 6.52 11.78
CA GLU A 94 24.99 7.70 11.42
C GLU A 94 23.86 7.38 10.44
N ALA A 95 24.09 6.46 9.49
CA ALA A 95 23.01 5.99 8.60
C ALA A 95 21.87 5.34 9.40
N TRP A 96 22.20 4.39 10.30
CA TRP A 96 21.21 3.73 11.17
C TRP A 96 20.52 4.69 12.14
N LYS A 97 21.26 5.64 12.70
CA LYS A 97 20.72 6.69 13.57
C LYS A 97 19.73 7.58 12.82
N LYS A 98 20.06 8.01 11.59
CA LYS A 98 19.17 8.80 10.74
C LYS A 98 17.91 8.02 10.37
N LEU A 99 18.04 6.73 10.03
CA LEU A 99 16.92 5.85 9.68
C LEU A 99 15.91 5.74 10.82
N LEU A 100 16.39 5.60 12.07
CA LEU A 100 15.56 5.45 13.26
C LEU A 100 15.22 6.76 13.97
N HIS A 101 15.63 7.92 13.43
CA HIS A 101 15.43 9.22 14.07
C HIS A 101 13.95 9.57 14.33
N HIS A 102 13.03 8.96 13.58
CA HIS A 102 11.58 9.19 13.66
C HIS A 102 10.82 8.00 14.25
N ILE A 103 11.48 7.19 15.08
CA ILE A 103 10.87 5.98 15.65
C ILE A 103 9.75 6.31 16.64
N ASN A 104 9.89 7.37 17.45
CA ASN A 104 8.89 7.84 18.39
C ASN A 104 7.91 8.80 17.71
N ILE A 105 6.63 8.41 17.66
CA ILE A 105 5.57 9.23 17.07
C ILE A 105 4.43 9.46 18.05
N ARG A 106 3.73 10.59 17.87
CA ARG A 106 2.49 10.94 18.54
C ARG A 106 1.31 10.31 17.80
N VAL A 107 0.47 9.63 18.55
CA VAL A 107 -0.83 9.11 18.09
C VAL A 107 -1.93 9.83 18.85
N SER A 108 -2.91 10.35 18.12
CA SER A 108 -4.05 11.06 18.71
C SER A 108 -4.97 10.10 19.48
N HIS A 109 -5.85 10.65 20.31
CA HIS A 109 -6.84 9.85 21.05
C HIS A 109 -7.75 9.03 20.13
N GLY A 110 -8.25 9.63 19.05
CA GLY A 110 -9.12 8.94 18.09
C GLY A 110 -8.41 7.81 17.34
N GLU A 111 -7.15 8.01 16.97
CA GLU A 111 -6.34 6.96 16.36
C GLU A 111 -6.00 5.85 17.36
N MET A 112 -5.68 6.19 18.61
CA MET A 112 -5.39 5.17 19.62
C MET A 112 -6.61 4.27 19.87
N GLN A 113 -7.81 4.87 19.97
CA GLN A 113 -9.07 4.12 20.14
C GLN A 113 -9.34 3.13 19.00
N SER A 114 -8.95 3.44 17.76
CA SER A 114 -9.18 2.54 16.62
C SER A 114 -8.25 1.32 16.60
N THR A 115 -7.14 1.35 17.36
CA THR A 115 -6.18 0.23 17.43
C THR A 115 -6.55 -0.83 18.47
N ASN A 116 -7.49 -0.54 19.38
CA ASN A 116 -7.78 -1.37 20.55
C ASN A 116 -6.54 -1.69 21.41
N GLN A 117 -5.58 -0.78 21.44
CA GLN A 117 -4.35 -0.86 22.25
C GLN A 117 -4.28 0.31 23.24
N THR A 118 -3.37 0.20 24.20
CA THR A 118 -3.03 1.28 25.13
C THR A 118 -1.57 1.69 24.94
N SER A 119 -1.25 2.92 25.32
CA SER A 119 0.13 3.37 25.35
C SER A 119 0.33 4.50 26.38
N VAL A 120 1.58 4.92 26.56
CA VAL A 120 1.98 5.97 27.48
C VAL A 120 1.46 7.34 26.98
N PRO A 121 0.67 8.07 27.79
CA PRO A 121 0.25 9.42 27.46
C PRO A 121 1.45 10.36 27.46
N LEU A 122 1.45 11.33 26.54
CA LEU A 122 2.50 12.34 26.47
C LEU A 122 2.33 13.39 27.56
N ALA A 123 3.44 13.98 28.01
CA ALA A 123 3.46 14.90 29.16
C ALA A 123 2.59 16.15 28.97
N ASP A 124 2.39 16.57 27.71
CA ASP A 124 1.51 17.68 27.34
C ASP A 124 0.02 17.31 27.26
N GLY A 125 -0.33 16.05 27.57
CA GLY A 125 -1.69 15.53 27.50
C GLY A 125 -2.23 15.30 26.09
N ASN A 126 -1.47 15.62 25.04
CA ASN A 126 -1.97 15.66 23.68
C ASN A 126 -1.71 14.35 22.90
N GLY A 127 -2.20 13.23 23.42
CA GLY A 127 -2.09 11.92 22.75
C GLY A 127 -1.01 11.04 23.38
N PHE A 128 -0.53 10.07 22.59
CA PHE A 128 0.22 8.93 23.10
C PHE A 128 1.52 8.70 22.34
N LEU A 129 2.54 8.22 23.06
CA LEU A 129 3.76 7.70 22.46
C LEU A 129 3.43 6.40 21.71
N ALA A 130 3.89 6.27 20.47
CA ALA A 130 3.78 5.01 19.74
C ALA A 130 4.94 4.86 18.77
N TRP A 131 5.16 3.63 18.32
CA TRP A 131 6.02 3.31 17.18
C TRP A 131 5.16 2.80 16.04
N MET A 132 5.58 3.08 14.81
CA MET A 132 5.11 2.27 13.68
C MET A 132 5.75 0.88 13.79
N ASP A 133 5.00 -0.15 13.40
CA ASP A 133 5.50 -1.53 13.45
C ASP A 133 6.77 -1.73 12.59
N VAL A 134 6.89 -1.04 11.46
CA VAL A 134 8.14 -1.01 10.66
C VAL A 134 9.32 -0.39 11.42
N SER A 135 9.06 0.59 12.30
CA SER A 135 10.13 1.17 13.13
C SER A 135 10.61 0.18 14.18
N HIS A 136 9.71 -0.62 14.76
CA HIS A 136 10.10 -1.72 15.67
C HIS A 136 10.93 -2.78 14.93
N GLN A 137 10.52 -3.18 13.73
CA GLN A 137 11.30 -4.12 12.90
C GLN A 137 12.69 -3.58 12.56
N LEU A 138 12.81 -2.31 12.18
CA LEU A 138 14.12 -1.70 11.88
C LEU A 138 14.99 -1.58 13.14
N HIS A 139 14.39 -1.31 14.31
CA HIS A 139 15.08 -1.39 15.60
C HIS A 139 15.62 -2.80 15.86
N CYS A 140 14.81 -3.83 15.64
CA CYS A 140 15.24 -5.22 15.76
C CYS A 140 16.41 -5.55 14.81
N VAL A 141 16.35 -5.14 13.54
CA VAL A 141 17.46 -5.35 12.59
C VAL A 141 18.74 -4.65 13.07
N LYS A 142 18.64 -3.43 13.59
CA LYS A 142 19.79 -2.72 14.17
C LYS A 142 20.38 -3.49 15.36
N TYR A 143 19.54 -3.99 16.26
CA TYR A 143 19.98 -4.75 17.44
C TYR A 143 20.66 -6.07 17.05
N LEU A 144 20.12 -6.79 16.07
CA LEU A 144 20.77 -7.98 15.51
C LEU A 144 22.16 -7.66 14.98
N ARG A 145 22.30 -6.56 14.23
CA ARG A 145 23.60 -6.09 13.74
C ARG A 145 24.55 -5.77 14.90
N GLN A 146 24.09 -5.07 15.94
CA GLN A 146 24.92 -4.72 17.09
C GLN A 146 25.37 -5.98 17.85
N TRP A 147 24.54 -7.01 17.92
CA TRP A 147 24.91 -8.29 18.51
C TRP A 147 25.96 -9.07 17.70
N ILE A 148 25.87 -9.07 16.37
CA ILE A 148 26.93 -9.63 15.50
C ILE A 148 28.28 -8.97 15.81
N TYR A 149 28.28 -7.67 16.04
CA TYR A 149 29.46 -6.88 16.41
C TYR A 149 29.51 -6.56 17.91
N ARG A 150 29.06 -7.48 18.79
CA ARG A 150 28.93 -7.21 20.23
C ARG A 150 30.23 -6.78 20.90
N GLN A 151 31.39 -7.28 20.45
CA GLN A 151 32.68 -6.84 20.98
C GLN A 151 32.94 -5.34 20.78
N HIS A 152 32.29 -4.71 19.80
CA HIS A 152 32.37 -3.28 19.54
C HIS A 152 31.24 -2.49 20.23
N TYR A 153 29.99 -2.96 20.11
CA TYR A 153 28.83 -2.21 20.62
C TYR A 153 28.47 -2.51 22.08
N HIS A 154 28.88 -3.66 22.58
CA HIS A 154 28.54 -4.21 23.88
C HIS A 154 29.76 -4.88 24.53
N PRO A 155 30.92 -4.20 24.62
CA PRO A 155 32.17 -4.80 25.13
C PRO A 155 32.06 -5.24 26.60
N ASP A 156 31.15 -4.60 27.35
CA ASP A 156 30.99 -4.81 28.80
C ASP A 156 29.94 -5.87 29.15
N VAL A 157 29.24 -6.43 28.16
CA VAL A 157 28.21 -7.46 28.41
C VAL A 157 28.90 -8.74 28.88
N GLY A 158 28.74 -9.02 30.17
CA GLY A 158 29.23 -10.23 30.82
C GLY A 158 28.24 -11.40 30.76
N LEU A 159 28.64 -12.52 31.34
CA LEU A 159 27.87 -13.78 31.35
C LEU A 159 26.49 -13.66 32.00
N ASP A 160 26.31 -12.74 32.95
CA ASP A 160 25.03 -12.55 33.64
C ASP A 160 24.00 -11.77 32.80
N GLU A 161 24.47 -10.91 31.88
CA GLU A 161 23.61 -10.10 31.02
C GLU A 161 23.35 -10.73 29.65
N GLU A 162 24.28 -11.58 29.19
CA GLU A 162 24.19 -12.27 27.90
C GLU A 162 22.86 -13.03 27.69
N PRO A 163 22.29 -13.75 28.68
CA PRO A 163 21.00 -14.40 28.51
C PRO A 163 19.85 -13.43 28.17
N HIS A 164 19.86 -12.23 28.74
CA HIS A 164 18.84 -11.21 28.44
C HIS A 164 19.00 -10.67 27.01
N TRP A 165 20.24 -10.50 26.55
CA TRP A 165 20.52 -10.12 25.17
C TRP A 165 20.07 -11.20 24.19
N LEU A 166 20.41 -12.47 24.44
CA LEU A 166 19.99 -13.57 23.58
C LEU A 166 18.47 -13.68 23.48
N LEU A 167 17.75 -13.53 24.61
CA LEU A 167 16.29 -13.49 24.59
C LEU A 167 15.74 -12.35 23.72
N HIS A 168 16.32 -11.16 23.83
CA HIS A 168 15.92 -10.02 22.99
C HIS A 168 16.22 -10.27 21.51
N ILE A 169 17.36 -10.89 21.21
CA ILE A 169 17.77 -11.25 19.84
C ILE A 169 16.82 -12.30 19.25
N ASP A 170 16.40 -13.31 20.01
CA ASP A 170 15.42 -14.29 19.58
C ASP A 170 14.04 -13.66 19.30
N HIS A 171 13.60 -12.74 20.17
CA HIS A 171 12.41 -11.93 19.92
C HIS A 171 12.53 -11.14 18.62
N CYS A 172 13.66 -10.47 18.39
CA CYS A 172 13.92 -9.71 17.17
C CYS A 172 13.83 -10.58 15.91
N LEU A 173 14.44 -11.76 15.94
CA LEU A 173 14.42 -12.71 14.82
C LEU A 173 13.01 -13.18 14.51
N ASP A 174 12.24 -13.58 15.53
CA ASP A 174 10.88 -14.06 15.33
C ASP A 174 9.94 -12.94 14.86
N LEU A 175 10.09 -11.72 15.38
CA LEU A 175 9.31 -10.56 14.95
C LEU A 175 9.56 -10.23 13.47
N ILE A 176 10.83 -10.23 13.03
CA ILE A 176 11.17 -9.99 11.62
C ILE A 176 10.62 -11.12 10.75
N ARG A 177 10.72 -12.38 11.18
CA ARG A 177 10.12 -13.52 10.47
C ARG A 177 8.61 -13.34 10.29
N GLN A 178 7.88 -13.00 11.35
CA GLN A 178 6.43 -12.75 11.30
C GLN A 178 6.09 -11.59 10.36
N ALA A 179 6.85 -10.49 10.44
CA ALA A 179 6.70 -9.33 9.58
C ALA A 179 6.88 -9.67 8.08
N LEU A 180 7.89 -10.47 7.74
CA LEU A 180 8.15 -10.93 6.37
C LEU A 180 7.02 -11.84 5.86
N MET A 181 6.48 -12.73 6.70
CA MET A 181 5.35 -13.58 6.33
C MET A 181 4.04 -12.79 6.18
N CYS A 182 3.83 -11.77 7.02
CA CYS A 182 2.66 -10.90 6.94
C CYS A 182 2.67 -10.05 5.65
N ARG A 183 3.84 -9.59 5.23
CA ARG A 183 4.05 -8.78 4.02
C ARG A 183 4.95 -9.54 3.04
N ALA A 184 4.49 -10.72 2.63
CA ALA A 184 5.25 -11.62 1.78
C ALA A 184 5.54 -10.99 0.41
N ASP A 185 6.82 -10.81 0.12
CA ASP A 185 7.30 -10.41 -1.22
C ASP A 185 7.28 -11.64 -2.14
N THR A 186 6.53 -11.52 -3.24
CA THR A 186 6.35 -12.61 -4.22
C THR A 186 7.22 -12.44 -5.46
N SER A 187 8.16 -11.49 -5.44
CA SER A 187 9.12 -11.27 -6.51
C SER A 187 10.03 -12.50 -6.71
N ILE A 188 10.21 -12.92 -7.95
CA ILE A 188 10.90 -14.17 -8.27
C ILE A 188 12.41 -13.94 -8.32
N MET A 189 13.14 -14.58 -7.40
CA MET A 189 14.59 -14.69 -7.48
C MET A 189 15.02 -15.86 -8.37
N THR A 190 16.20 -15.72 -8.99
CA THR A 190 16.74 -16.73 -9.93
C THR A 190 18.11 -17.21 -9.47
N PHE A 191 18.61 -18.26 -10.12
CA PHE A 191 19.90 -18.87 -9.79
C PHE A 191 20.83 -18.85 -11.02
N ASN A 192 22.13 -18.86 -10.78
CA ASN A 192 23.16 -18.98 -11.82
C ASN A 192 24.23 -20.03 -11.46
N TRP A 193 24.92 -20.53 -12.48
CA TRP A 193 26.11 -21.35 -12.29
C TRP A 193 27.32 -20.46 -12.09
N VAL A 194 28.15 -20.78 -11.09
CA VAL A 194 29.40 -20.08 -10.80
C VAL A 194 30.55 -21.08 -10.92
N ALA A 195 31.69 -20.64 -11.45
CA ALA A 195 32.87 -21.49 -11.57
C ALA A 195 33.26 -22.10 -10.21
N ASN A 196 33.70 -23.36 -10.21
CA ASN A 196 34.13 -24.10 -9.03
C ASN A 196 33.03 -24.34 -7.97
N ARG A 197 31.75 -24.29 -8.34
CA ARG A 197 30.63 -24.72 -7.51
C ARG A 197 29.88 -25.85 -8.19
N SER A 198 29.57 -26.91 -7.42
CA SER A 198 28.75 -28.04 -7.89
C SER A 198 27.24 -27.75 -7.84
N GLU A 199 26.84 -26.67 -7.19
CA GLU A 199 25.44 -26.30 -6.95
C GLU A 199 25.13 -24.92 -7.56
N PRO A 200 23.89 -24.68 -8.02
CA PRO A 200 23.47 -23.38 -8.51
C PRO A 200 23.44 -22.38 -7.35
N MET A 201 23.97 -21.18 -7.59
CA MET A 201 24.02 -20.10 -6.62
C MET A 201 22.90 -19.11 -6.84
N LEU A 202 22.41 -18.50 -5.74
CA LEU A 202 21.41 -17.46 -5.83
C LEU A 202 21.99 -16.27 -6.61
N LYS A 203 21.24 -15.79 -7.61
CA LYS A 203 21.59 -14.56 -8.31
C LYS A 203 21.34 -13.39 -7.36
N LEU A 204 22.41 -12.67 -7.00
CA LEU A 204 22.34 -11.58 -6.02
C LEU A 204 21.70 -10.31 -6.59
N ASP A 205 21.66 -10.17 -7.92
CA ASP A 205 20.93 -9.06 -8.57
C ASP A 205 19.46 -9.10 -8.14
N SER A 206 19.04 -8.02 -7.49
CA SER A 206 17.69 -7.91 -6.97
C SER A 206 16.67 -7.86 -8.13
N PRO A 207 15.59 -8.68 -8.09
CA PRO A 207 14.46 -8.45 -8.98
C PRO A 207 13.80 -7.12 -8.63
N GLU A 208 12.85 -6.70 -9.46
CA GLU A 208 12.05 -5.52 -9.14
C GLU A 208 10.97 -5.91 -8.13
N HIS A 209 10.91 -5.17 -7.03
CA HIS A 209 9.94 -5.35 -5.94
C HIS A 209 8.94 -4.19 -5.94
N VAL A 210 7.74 -4.41 -5.40
CA VAL A 210 6.74 -3.36 -5.19
C VAL A 210 6.83 -2.88 -3.75
N CYS A 211 7.40 -1.69 -3.51
CA CYS A 211 7.70 -1.19 -2.18
C CYS A 211 6.91 0.06 -1.84
N ILE A 212 6.62 0.27 -0.55
CA ILE A 212 6.20 1.59 -0.05
C ILE A 212 7.31 2.59 -0.39
N ASP A 213 6.92 3.77 -0.90
CA ASP A 213 7.87 4.87 -1.05
C ASP A 213 8.24 5.39 0.35
N TRP A 214 9.47 5.10 0.75
CA TRP A 214 9.99 5.43 2.08
C TRP A 214 10.01 6.94 2.33
N GLU A 215 10.31 7.76 1.31
CA GLU A 215 10.36 9.21 1.46
C GLU A 215 8.96 9.79 1.65
N ASP A 216 7.98 9.29 0.89
CA ASP A 216 6.58 9.66 1.08
C ASP A 216 6.05 9.29 2.48
N LEU A 217 6.35 8.08 2.95
CA LEU A 217 5.99 7.64 4.30
C LEU A 217 6.62 8.56 5.36
N MET A 218 7.92 8.78 5.30
CA MET A 218 8.63 9.57 6.33
C MET A 218 8.18 11.03 6.33
N ARG A 219 7.90 11.62 5.16
CA ARG A 219 7.33 12.97 5.04
C ARG A 219 5.97 13.08 5.72
N LYS A 220 5.10 12.07 5.57
CA LYS A 220 3.77 12.05 6.21
C LYS A 220 3.82 11.84 7.72
N VAL A 221 4.88 11.22 8.22
CA VAL A 221 5.07 10.95 9.65
C VAL A 221 5.79 12.10 10.37
N GLN A 222 6.48 12.98 9.63
CA GLN A 222 7.38 14.01 10.17
C GLN A 222 6.76 14.88 11.27
N ASP A 223 5.55 15.40 11.05
CA ASP A 223 4.87 16.30 12.00
C ASP A 223 4.41 15.61 13.28
N ARG A 224 4.45 14.28 13.31
CA ARG A 224 4.06 13.44 14.45
C ARG A 224 5.25 13.11 15.34
N ARG A 225 6.47 13.45 14.94
CA ARG A 225 7.67 13.06 15.67
C ARG A 225 7.67 13.63 17.09
N ILE A 226 8.05 12.79 18.04
CA ILE A 226 8.35 13.22 19.41
C ILE A 226 9.87 13.41 19.50
N ASP A 227 10.31 14.61 19.83
CA ASP A 227 11.74 14.88 20.00
C ASP A 227 12.28 14.39 21.36
N ASN A 228 13.60 14.42 21.52
CA ASN A 228 14.26 13.94 22.73
C ASN A 228 13.86 14.75 23.97
N ALA A 229 13.53 16.05 23.82
CA ALA A 229 13.14 16.90 24.93
C ALA A 229 11.76 16.51 25.46
N ALA A 230 10.81 16.21 24.57
CA ALA A 230 9.49 15.70 24.93
C ALA A 230 9.58 14.27 25.50
N MET A 231 10.44 13.40 24.94
CA MET A 231 10.68 12.06 25.49
C MET A 231 11.24 12.12 26.92
N ALA A 232 12.16 13.05 27.20
CA ALA A 232 12.78 13.21 28.52
C ALA A 232 11.79 13.68 29.62
N GLN A 233 10.60 14.16 29.25
CA GLN A 233 9.55 14.56 30.19
C GLN A 233 8.65 13.39 30.63
N LEU A 234 8.77 12.21 30.00
CA LEU A 234 7.98 11.05 30.38
C LEU A 234 8.51 10.46 31.70
N VAL A 235 7.62 10.31 32.68
CA VAL A 235 7.94 9.77 33.99
C VAL A 235 7.17 8.47 34.19
N ASN A 236 7.86 7.42 34.67
CA ASN A 236 7.20 6.17 35.06
C ASN A 236 6.44 6.41 36.39
N PRO A 237 5.09 6.36 36.39
CA PRO A 237 4.31 6.63 37.59
C PRO A 237 4.58 5.63 38.72
N SER A 238 5.02 4.40 38.39
CA SER A 238 5.35 3.38 39.39
C SER A 238 6.64 3.64 40.16
N LEU A 239 7.44 4.62 39.72
CA LEU A 239 8.66 5.05 40.41
C LEU A 239 8.49 6.37 41.17
N ASP A 240 7.34 7.04 41.02
CA ASP A 240 7.07 8.29 41.71
C ASP A 240 6.60 7.98 43.14
N SER A 241 7.42 8.34 44.13
CA SER A 241 7.19 8.07 45.55
C SER A 241 5.96 8.78 46.14
N LYS A 242 5.20 9.52 45.32
CA LYS A 242 3.95 10.18 45.68
C LYS A 242 2.71 9.28 45.52
N PHE A 243 2.86 8.08 44.96
CA PHE A 243 1.78 7.11 44.75
C PHE A 243 2.03 5.75 45.43
N VAL A 244 2.96 5.69 46.39
CA VAL A 244 3.13 4.58 47.35
C VAL A 244 2.72 5.06 48.73
#